data_AF-A0AAV4D1P9-F1
#
_entry.id   AF-A0AAV4D1P9-F1
#
_cell.length_a   1.000
_cell.length_b   1.000
_cell.length_c   1.000
_cell.angle_alpha   90.00
_cell.angle_beta   90.00
_cell.angle_gamma   90.00
#
_symmetry.space_group_name_H-M   'P 1'
#
loop_
_entity.id
_entity.type
_entity.pdbx_description
1 polymer ?
#
loop_
_entity_poly.entity_id
_entity_poly.type
_entity_poly.pdbx_seq_one_letter_code
_entity_poly.pdbx_strand_id
1 'polypeptide(L)'
;MATSNDLLIKQRSVIEFLAAEGCTAANIHARMKTVYGEMCFSVRAVQKWVRIFKGKNPRETILRDRKRSVGPFPHQTWLIERKLTA
;
A
#
# COMPACT_ATOMS: atom_id res chain seq x y z
N MET A 1 0.36 21.44 8.45
CA MET A 1 0.34 20.90 7.08
C MET A 1 0.15 19.38 7.19
N ALA A 2 -1.09 18.88 7.14
CA ALA A 2 -1.32 17.43 7.20
C ALA A 2 -0.83 16.82 5.88
N THR A 3 0.29 16.10 5.94
CA THR A 3 0.92 15.54 4.74
C THR A 3 0.01 14.46 4.14
N SER A 4 0.03 14.30 2.82
CA SER A 4 -0.79 13.32 2.09
C SER A 4 -0.75 11.89 2.67
N ASN A 5 0.30 11.55 3.43
CA ASN A 5 0.41 10.28 4.14
C ASN A 5 -0.65 10.06 5.23
N ASP A 6 -1.06 11.09 5.96
CA ASP A 6 -2.03 10.95 7.06
C ASP A 6 -3.43 10.60 6.53
N LEU A 7 -3.79 11.14 5.37
CA LEU A 7 -5.04 10.82 4.69
C LEU A 7 -5.06 9.36 4.20
N LEU A 8 -3.95 8.90 3.63
CA LEU A 8 -3.80 7.51 3.17
C LEU A 8 -3.90 6.53 4.34
N ILE A 9 -3.32 6.86 5.50
CA ILE A 9 -3.43 6.04 6.71
C ILE A 9 -4.89 5.96 7.16
N LYS A 10 -5.59 7.10 7.28
CA LYS A 10 -7.02 7.12 7.65
C LYS A 10 -7.88 6.28 6.72
N GLN A 11 -7.70 6.44 5.42
CA GLN A 11 -8.45 5.66 4.43
C GLN A 11 -8.15 4.16 4.51
N ARG A 12 -6.90 3.75 4.74
CA ARG A 12 -6.52 2.34 4.93
C ARG A 12 -7.16 1.74 6.18
N SER A 13 -7.23 2.49 7.28
CA SER A 13 -7.94 2.06 8.49
C SER A 13 -9.44 1.85 8.25
N VAL A 14 -10.08 2.72 7.45
CA VAL A 14 -11.49 2.54 7.06
C VAL A 14 -11.66 1.28 6.18
N ILE A 15 -10.75 1.04 5.24
CA ILE A 15 -10.79 -0.18 4.41
C ILE A 15 -10.63 -1.43 5.29
N GLU A 16 -9.71 -1.41 6.25
CA GLU A 16 -9.49 -2.51 7.19
C GLU A 16 -10.76 -2.81 7.99
N PHE A 17 -11.36 -1.78 8.59
CA PHE A 17 -12.59 -1.89 9.37
C PHE A 17 -13.74 -2.50 8.54
N LEU A 18 -14.01 -1.95 7.36
CA LEU A 18 -15.10 -2.41 6.50
C LEU A 18 -14.83 -3.79 5.88
N ALA A 19 -13.56 -4.13 5.63
CA ALA A 19 -13.18 -5.45 5.15
C ALA A 19 -13.39 -6.52 6.23
N ALA A 20 -13.14 -6.20 7.50
CA ALA A 20 -13.41 -7.08 8.65
C ALA A 20 -14.92 -7.29 8.87
N GLU A 21 -15.75 -6.28 8.59
CA GLU A 21 -17.22 -6.42 8.55
C GLU A 21 -17.72 -7.30 7.37
N GLY A 22 -16.85 -7.68 6.44
CA GLY A 22 -17.20 -8.51 5.28
C GLY A 22 -17.77 -7.72 4.10
N CYS A 23 -17.66 -6.39 4.09
CA CYS A 23 -18.11 -5.58 2.95
C CYS A 23 -17.31 -5.90 1.68
N THR A 24 -17.98 -5.87 0.53
CA THR A 24 -17.32 -6.01 -0.77
C THR A 24 -16.51 -4.75 -1.12
N ALA A 25 -15.40 -4.91 -1.83
CA ALA A 25 -14.54 -3.79 -2.22
C ALA A 25 -15.26 -2.69 -3.02
N ALA A 26 -16.28 -3.07 -3.80
CA ALA A 26 -17.11 -2.12 -4.54
C ALA A 26 -17.95 -1.25 -3.59
N ASN A 27 -18.57 -1.85 -2.58
CA ASN A 27 -19.37 -1.13 -1.59
C ASN A 27 -18.48 -0.22 -0.72
N ILE A 28 -17.29 -0.71 -0.34
CA ILE A 28 -16.29 0.07 0.39
C ILE A 28 -15.90 1.32 -0.40
N HIS A 29 -15.58 1.17 -1.69
CA HIS A 29 -15.21 2.31 -2.53
C HIS A 29 -16.36 3.31 -2.71
N ALA A 30 -17.60 2.84 -2.88
CA ALA A 30 -18.76 3.72 -2.98
C ALA A 30 -18.92 4.58 -1.71
N ARG A 31 -18.89 3.95 -0.52
CA ARG A 31 -18.99 4.65 0.77
C ARG A 31 -17.83 5.62 0.98
N MET A 32 -16.60 5.20 0.68
CA MET A 32 -15.43 6.06 0.81
C MET A 32 -15.47 7.24 -0.15
N LYS A 33 -15.92 7.06 -1.40
CA LYS A 33 -16.02 8.13 -2.39
C LYS A 33 -17.01 9.21 -1.97
N THR A 34 -18.11 8.86 -1.29
CA THR A 34 -19.05 9.84 -0.73
C THR A 34 -18.41 10.73 0.35
N VAL A 35 -17.49 10.19 1.15
CA VAL A 35 -16.86 10.93 2.27
C VAL A 35 -15.59 11.67 1.84
N TYR A 36 -14.71 11.02 1.08
CA TYR A 36 -13.40 11.55 0.69
C TYR A 36 -13.39 12.24 -0.68
N GLY A 37 -14.46 12.10 -1.47
CA GLY A 37 -14.57 12.71 -2.79
C GLY A 37 -13.47 12.25 -3.75
N GLU A 38 -12.83 13.21 -4.41
CA GLU A 38 -11.75 12.97 -5.38
C GLU A 38 -10.47 12.43 -4.75
N MET A 39 -10.28 12.67 -3.45
CA MET A 39 -9.09 12.20 -2.72
C MET A 39 -9.20 10.73 -2.30
N CYS A 40 -10.29 10.03 -2.67
CA CYS A 40 -10.50 8.62 -2.36
C CYS A 40 -9.52 7.72 -3.13
N PHE A 41 -9.08 6.63 -2.49
CA PHE A 41 -8.39 5.56 -3.19
C PHE A 41 -9.19 5.08 -4.41
N SER A 42 -8.48 4.79 -5.51
CA SER A 42 -9.07 4.14 -6.67
C SER A 42 -9.58 2.74 -6.33
N VAL A 43 -10.60 2.28 -7.06
CA VAL A 43 -11.20 0.94 -6.90
C VAL A 43 -10.14 -0.17 -6.83
N ARG A 44 -9.12 -0.11 -7.70
CA ARG A 44 -8.04 -1.12 -7.72
C ARG A 44 -7.18 -1.08 -6.46
N ALA A 45 -6.90 0.11 -5.93
CA ALA A 45 -6.16 0.23 -4.68
C ALA A 45 -6.98 -0.34 -3.50
N VAL A 46 -8.28 -0.04 -3.44
CA VAL A 46 -9.19 -0.61 -2.43
C VAL A 46 -9.20 -2.15 -2.52
N GLN A 47 -9.35 -2.72 -3.71
CA GLN A 47 -9.30 -4.18 -3.91
C GLN A 47 -7.98 -4.79 -3.43
N LYS A 48 -6.85 -4.14 -3.71
CA LYS A 48 -5.54 -4.58 -3.23
C LYS A 48 -5.49 -4.62 -1.70
N TRP A 49 -5.96 -3.57 -1.04
CA TRP A 49 -5.99 -3.50 0.43
C TRP A 49 -6.94 -4.52 1.05
N VAL A 50 -8.15 -4.68 0.50
CA VAL A 50 -9.10 -5.70 0.96
C VAL A 50 -8.50 -7.11 0.87
N ARG A 51 -7.75 -7.42 -0.20
CA ARG A 51 -7.04 -8.72 -0.33
C ARG A 51 -5.93 -8.88 0.70
N ILE A 52 -5.19 -7.81 1.00
CA ILE A 52 -4.12 -7.83 2.02
C ILE A 52 -4.72 -8.11 3.40
N PHE A 53 -5.85 -7.48 3.73
CA PHE A 53 -6.51 -7.64 5.03
C PHE A 53 -7.24 -8.99 5.18
N LYS A 54 -7.85 -9.53 4.12
CA LYS A 54 -8.52 -10.84 4.19
C LYS A 54 -7.63 -12.01 4.60
N GLY A 55 -6.31 -11.89 4.41
CA GLY A 55 -5.35 -12.95 4.73
C GLY A 55 -4.50 -12.68 5.97
N LYS A 56 -4.74 -11.60 6.72
CA LYS A 56 -3.90 -11.18 7.84
C LYS A 56 -4.72 -10.79 9.05
N ASN A 57 -4.19 -11.06 10.24
CA ASN A 57 -4.75 -10.53 11.47
C ASN A 57 -4.65 -8.99 11.45
N PRO A 58 -5.73 -8.26 11.77
CA PRO A 58 -5.73 -6.78 11.75
C PRO A 58 -4.63 -6.20 12.65
N ARG A 59 -4.31 -6.87 13.77
CA ARG A 59 -3.22 -6.49 14.69
C ARG A 59 -1.81 -6.46 14.08
N GLU A 60 -1.57 -7.19 12.99
CA GLU A 60 -0.23 -7.33 12.37
C GLU A 60 -0.05 -6.53 11.07
N THR A 61 -1.11 -5.89 10.56
CA THR A 61 -1.04 -5.26 9.25
C THR A 61 -0.44 -3.86 9.35
N ILE A 62 0.76 -3.68 8.79
CA ILE A 62 1.42 -2.38 8.71
C ILE A 62 0.60 -1.47 7.77
N LEU A 63 -0.13 -0.52 8.35
CA LEU A 63 -0.94 0.47 7.61
C LEU A 63 -0.09 1.47 6.82
N ARG A 64 1.17 1.66 7.20
CA ARG A 64 2.12 2.54 6.51
C ARG A 64 2.77 1.82 5.35
N ASP A 65 3.05 2.55 4.28
CA ASP A 65 3.89 1.99 3.22
C ASP A 65 5.25 1.61 3.80
N ARG A 66 5.72 0.41 3.45
CA ARG A 66 7.07 0.02 3.82
C ARG A 66 8.01 0.98 3.09
N LYS A 67 8.99 1.53 3.81
CA LYS A 67 9.99 2.42 3.23
C LYS A 67 10.57 1.73 1.99
N ARG A 68 10.40 2.32 0.80
CA ARG A 68 10.99 1.79 -0.43
C ARG A 68 12.48 1.69 -0.19
N SER A 69 13.01 0.49 -0.18
CA SER A 69 14.44 0.26 -0.25
C SER A 69 14.90 0.79 -1.61
N VAL A 70 15.48 1.98 -1.62
CA VAL A 70 16.30 2.47 -2.72
C VAL A 70 17.62 1.71 -2.70
N GLY A 71 17.56 0.42 -3.03
CA GLY A 71 18.78 -0.33 -3.33
C GLY A 71 19.38 0.25 -4.61
N PRO A 72 20.71 0.46 -4.69
CA PRO A 72 21.32 0.84 -5.95
C PRO A 72 21.01 -0.27 -6.96
N PHE A 73 20.36 0.06 -8.07
CA PHE A 73 20.23 -0.85 -9.21
C PHE A 73 21.65 -1.13 -9.73
N PRO A 74 22.21 -2.35 -9.62
CA PRO A 74 23.52 -2.63 -10.16
C PRO A 74 23.33 -3.04 -11.63
N HIS A 75 23.15 -2.06 -12.51
CA HIS A 75 23.35 -2.29 -13.94
C HIS A 75 24.78 -1.83 -14.25
N GLN A 76 25.68 -2.79 -14.51
CA GLN A 76 27.11 -2.63 -14.89
C GLN A 76 28.15 -2.35 -13.78
N THR A 77 28.42 -3.30 -12.88
CA THR A 77 29.72 -3.31 -12.16
C THR A 77 30.44 -4.66 -12.12
N TRP A 78 29.84 -5.76 -12.59
CA TRP A 78 30.47 -7.09 -12.52
C TRP A 78 31.52 -7.40 -13.60
N LEU A 79 31.94 -6.41 -14.41
CA LEU A 79 32.88 -6.65 -15.52
C LEU A 79 34.31 -6.11 -15.31
N ILE A 80 34.60 -5.45 -14.18
CA ILE A 80 35.92 -4.82 -13.98
C ILE A 80 36.84 -5.65 -13.05
N GLU A 81 36.32 -6.46 -12.13
CA GLU A 81 37.17 -7.15 -11.14
C GLU A 81 37.77 -8.48 -11.61
N ARG A 82 37.48 -8.97 -12.82
CA ARG A 82 37.99 -10.26 -13.33
C ARG A 82 39.24 -10.16 -14.23
N LYS A 83 39.93 -9.02 -14.19
CA LYS A 83 41.17 -8.75 -14.94
C LYS A 83 42.38 -8.40 -14.06
N LEU A 84 42.28 -8.51 -12.74
CA LEU A 84 43.34 -8.16 -11.77
C LEU A 84 43.78 -9.32 -10.87
N THR A 85 43.64 -10.55 -11.34
CA THR A 85 44.41 -11.69 -10.84
C THR A 85 45.04 -12.36 -12.05
N ALA A 86 46.25 -11.89 -12.34
CA ALA A 86 47.25 -12.62 -13.12
C ALA A 86 47.63 -13.91 -12.39
#